data_AF-A0ABD6W6J1-F1
#
_entry.id   AF-A0ABD6W6J1-F1
#
_cell.length_a   1.000
_cell.length_b   1.000
_cell.length_c   1.000
_cell.angle_alpha   90.00
_cell.angle_beta   90.00
_cell.angle_gamma   90.00
#
_symmetry.space_group_name_H-M   'P 1'
#
loop_
_entity.id
_entity.type
_entity.pdbx_description
1 polymer ?
#
loop_
_entity_poly.entity_id
_entity_poly.type
_entity_poly.pdbx_seq_one_letter_code
_entity_poly.pdbx_strand_id
1 'polypeptide(L)'
;MYDDASPVTDPYTPFPSFDEWEGRGADVALVDTFAEMLASERADAPGELWQRMLDITNKWAAVDTGAIENLYEVDRGFTFTVAATTVAWARIPEQKGDDVARVIADQLAGYEHVLDAATQNVPISEYWIRGLHEVLCRSQETYRVLTSVGWQERPLQTGAYKKDPNNPLNLASNRVHSYASPNDVVPEMNRLIQELRSPRFHDAPPVVQAAYAHYAFVCIHPFPDGNGRVSRALASVYLYRAYGVPIVIFSDQKARYLDSLEAADAGRGGRFTTFFRDCVIDTINLIRTELESARTPDVADQLTAFESLLTGRGGLEHEILDETAGRLVNLLSDCAQVVVTSTVLRPPLALQAYMSSSRRGLREGYRQTRSAQAPTLQLESGSPARATAEQSFFVQIARPDTDGADFIVLDRSGTIVQHVFLREVYPVISEGLRLRTARMMESKVKNLLAEVSVAAEQALREAGCGR
;
A
#
# COMPACT_ATOMS: atom_id res chain seq x y z
N MET A 1 -48.41 -31.61 14.24
CA MET A 1 -48.00 -33.00 14.56
C MET A 1 -46.54 -33.09 14.15
N TYR A 2 -45.62 -32.98 15.11
CA TYR A 2 -44.21 -33.29 14.86
C TYR A 2 -44.09 -34.81 14.83
N ASP A 3 -43.52 -35.34 13.77
CA ASP A 3 -43.30 -36.77 13.59
C ASP A 3 -42.32 -37.24 14.68
N ASP A 4 -42.79 -38.12 15.57
CA ASP A 4 -42.10 -38.64 16.76
C ASP A 4 -41.10 -39.75 16.38
N ALA A 5 -40.52 -39.64 15.19
CA ALA A 5 -39.61 -40.63 14.64
C ALA A 5 -38.23 -40.48 15.31
N SER A 6 -37.79 -41.53 16.00
CA SER A 6 -36.44 -41.60 16.57
C SER A 6 -35.40 -41.32 15.48
N PRO A 7 -34.36 -40.51 15.75
CA PRO A 7 -33.40 -40.12 14.74
C PRO A 7 -32.65 -41.33 14.18
N VAL A 8 -32.43 -41.33 12.86
CA VAL A 8 -31.71 -42.41 12.16
C VAL A 8 -30.21 -42.20 12.37
N THR A 9 -29.54 -43.19 12.96
CA THR A 9 -28.09 -43.12 13.20
C THR A 9 -27.34 -43.78 12.05
N ASP A 10 -26.54 -42.99 11.33
CA ASP A 10 -25.68 -43.50 10.27
C ASP A 10 -24.48 -44.24 10.88
N PRO A 11 -24.04 -45.38 10.31
CA PRO A 11 -22.86 -46.06 10.81
C PRO A 11 -21.62 -45.19 10.63
N TYR A 12 -20.68 -45.28 11.57
CA TYR A 12 -19.37 -44.66 11.41
C TYR A 12 -18.68 -45.22 10.16
N THR A 13 -18.23 -44.33 9.29
CA THR A 13 -17.43 -44.66 8.12
C THR A 13 -16.01 -44.11 8.33
N PRO A 14 -14.98 -44.96 8.45
CA PRO A 14 -13.60 -44.50 8.57
C PRO A 14 -13.17 -43.68 7.36
N PHE A 15 -12.26 -42.73 7.55
CA PHE A 15 -11.70 -41.96 6.44
C PHE A 15 -10.92 -42.88 5.47
N PRO A 16 -10.94 -42.64 4.15
CA PRO A 16 -10.22 -43.47 3.20
C PRO A 16 -8.71 -43.37 3.42
N SER A 17 -7.95 -44.40 3.03
CA SER A 17 -6.50 -44.22 2.90
C SER A 17 -6.20 -43.07 1.95
N PHE A 18 -5.01 -42.47 2.03
CA PHE A 18 -4.65 -41.43 1.06
C PHE A 18 -4.76 -41.99 -0.36
N ASP A 19 -4.48 -43.29 -0.55
CA ASP A 19 -4.61 -44.01 -1.82
C ASP A 19 -6.04 -44.24 -2.34
N GLU A 20 -7.05 -44.03 -1.51
CA GLU A 20 -8.45 -44.14 -1.89
C GLU A 20 -9.13 -42.76 -1.91
N TRP A 21 -8.43 -41.70 -1.50
CA TRP A 21 -8.97 -40.35 -1.51
C TRP A 21 -9.21 -39.87 -2.94
N GLU A 22 -10.49 -39.79 -3.33
CA GLU A 22 -10.94 -39.30 -4.64
C GLU A 22 -10.51 -37.85 -4.88
N GLY A 23 -10.38 -37.06 -3.81
CA GLY A 23 -9.96 -35.67 -3.89
C GLY A 23 -8.56 -35.43 -4.45
N ARG A 24 -7.71 -36.47 -4.55
CA ARG A 24 -6.38 -36.35 -5.18
C ARG A 24 -6.42 -36.07 -6.68
N GLY A 25 -7.53 -36.42 -7.33
CA GLY A 25 -7.72 -36.17 -8.77
C GLY A 25 -8.24 -34.76 -9.09
N ALA A 26 -8.49 -33.92 -8.09
CA ALA A 26 -8.98 -32.56 -8.32
C ALA A 26 -7.94 -31.71 -9.06
N ASP A 27 -8.37 -30.95 -10.06
CA ASP A 27 -7.50 -30.01 -10.76
C ASP A 27 -7.17 -28.82 -9.84
N VAL A 28 -5.92 -28.79 -9.38
CA VAL A 28 -5.36 -27.76 -8.50
C VAL A 28 -4.23 -26.98 -9.16
N ALA A 29 -3.97 -27.18 -10.46
CA ALA A 29 -2.86 -26.52 -11.17
C ALA A 29 -2.97 -24.99 -11.16
N LEU A 30 -4.21 -24.48 -11.12
CA LEU A 30 -4.46 -23.05 -11.03
C LEU A 30 -3.89 -22.43 -9.73
N VAL A 31 -3.84 -23.19 -8.63
CA VAL A 31 -3.29 -22.71 -7.36
C VAL A 31 -1.80 -22.42 -7.48
N ASP A 32 -1.05 -23.28 -8.18
CA ASP A 32 0.38 -23.10 -8.40
C ASP A 32 0.64 -21.80 -9.18
N THR A 33 -0.21 -21.49 -10.17
CA THR A 33 -0.13 -20.22 -10.92
C THR A 33 -0.33 -19.01 -9.99
N PHE A 34 -1.33 -19.04 -9.10
CA PHE A 34 -1.55 -17.95 -8.15
C PHE A 34 -0.45 -17.88 -7.08
N ALA A 35 0.09 -19.03 -6.65
CA ALA A 35 1.18 -19.10 -5.69
C ALA A 35 2.48 -18.52 -6.27
N GLU A 36 2.79 -18.78 -7.55
CA GLU A 36 3.92 -18.18 -8.26
C GLU A 36 3.77 -16.65 -8.37
N MET A 37 2.55 -16.16 -8.69
CA MET A 37 2.27 -14.72 -8.69
C MET A 37 2.50 -14.09 -7.30
N LEU A 38 1.99 -14.72 -6.24
CA LEU A 38 2.20 -14.26 -4.87
C LEU A 38 3.68 -14.27 -4.48
N ALA A 39 4.42 -15.31 -4.87
CA ALA A 39 5.85 -15.40 -4.60
C ALA A 39 6.63 -14.27 -5.28
N SER A 40 6.27 -13.93 -6.52
CA SER A 40 6.86 -12.79 -7.25
C SER A 40 6.55 -11.46 -6.56
N GLU A 41 5.29 -11.21 -6.19
CA GLU A 41 4.89 -9.97 -5.53
C GLU A 41 5.50 -9.84 -4.13
N ARG A 42 5.63 -10.94 -3.40
CA ARG A 42 6.35 -11.00 -2.12
C ARG A 42 7.82 -10.65 -2.27
N ALA A 43 8.49 -11.09 -3.34
CA ALA A 43 9.90 -10.79 -3.58
C ALA A 43 10.14 -9.28 -3.80
N ASP A 44 9.15 -8.58 -4.36
CA ASP A 44 9.17 -7.13 -4.57
C ASP A 44 8.78 -6.30 -3.34
N ALA A 45 8.09 -6.91 -2.37
CA ALA A 45 7.54 -6.21 -1.21
C ALA A 45 8.59 -5.97 -0.12
N PRO A 46 8.57 -4.83 0.59
CA PRO A 46 9.35 -4.64 1.81
C PRO A 46 9.02 -5.74 2.84
N GLY A 47 10.03 -6.24 3.56
CA GLY A 47 9.84 -7.35 4.51
C GLY A 47 8.78 -7.08 5.59
N GLU A 48 8.68 -5.83 6.07
CA GLU A 48 7.66 -5.41 7.04
C GLU A 48 6.24 -5.49 6.48
N LEU A 49 6.06 -5.18 5.19
CA LEU A 49 4.76 -5.28 4.52
C LEU A 49 4.30 -6.73 4.45
N TRP A 50 5.20 -7.66 4.10
CA TRP A 50 4.88 -9.09 4.08
C TRP A 50 4.50 -9.62 5.47
N GLN A 51 5.25 -9.26 6.51
CA GLN A 51 4.92 -9.65 7.88
C GLN A 51 3.55 -9.12 8.32
N ARG A 52 3.21 -7.89 7.93
CA ARG A 52 1.87 -7.33 8.15
C ARG A 52 0.79 -8.12 7.42
N MET A 53 1.03 -8.55 6.17
CA MET A 53 0.07 -9.37 5.42
C MET A 53 -0.16 -10.74 6.06
N LEU A 54 0.90 -11.37 6.58
CA LEU A 54 0.78 -12.62 7.33
C LEU A 54 -0.06 -12.44 8.60
N ASP A 55 0.21 -11.40 9.38
CA ASP A 55 -0.57 -11.05 10.57
C ASP A 55 -2.05 -10.85 10.25
N ILE A 56 -2.35 -10.07 9.19
CA ILE A 56 -3.73 -9.84 8.72
C ILE A 56 -4.41 -11.15 8.31
N THR A 57 -3.71 -11.99 7.55
CA THR A 57 -4.29 -13.26 7.03
C THR A 57 -4.55 -14.24 8.17
N ASN A 58 -3.66 -14.32 9.16
CA ASN A 58 -3.86 -15.14 10.36
C ASN A 58 -5.05 -14.66 11.17
N LYS A 59 -5.22 -13.34 11.27
CA LYS A 59 -6.39 -12.74 11.92
C LYS A 59 -7.69 -13.03 11.19
N TRP A 60 -7.71 -13.03 9.85
CA TRP A 60 -8.88 -13.49 9.09
C TRP A 60 -9.24 -14.93 9.45
N ALA A 61 -8.26 -15.84 9.39
CA ALA A 61 -8.49 -17.25 9.71
C ALA A 61 -8.95 -17.46 11.17
N ALA A 62 -8.37 -16.71 12.11
CA ALA A 62 -8.67 -16.77 13.54
C ALA A 62 -10.07 -16.24 13.89
N VAL A 63 -10.47 -15.13 13.29
CA VAL A 63 -11.80 -14.54 13.53
C VAL A 63 -12.87 -15.48 12.99
N ASP A 64 -12.74 -15.97 11.76
CA ASP A 64 -13.81 -16.73 11.12
C ASP A 64 -13.91 -18.18 11.59
N THR A 65 -12.80 -18.81 12.03
CA THR A 65 -12.83 -20.22 12.46
C THR A 65 -13.77 -20.45 13.66
N GLY A 66 -13.86 -19.52 14.62
CA GLY A 66 -14.80 -19.64 15.74
C GLY A 66 -16.23 -19.28 15.34
N ALA A 67 -16.42 -18.35 14.40
CA ALA A 67 -17.73 -18.01 13.87
C ALA A 67 -18.38 -19.16 13.10
N ILE A 68 -17.57 -19.93 12.34
CA ILE A 68 -18.02 -21.16 11.67
C ILE A 68 -18.56 -22.18 12.68
N GLU A 69 -18.02 -22.25 13.90
CA GLU A 69 -18.50 -23.13 14.97
C GLU A 69 -19.69 -22.55 15.77
N ASN A 70 -20.25 -21.41 15.34
CA ASN A 70 -21.31 -20.68 16.06
C ASN A 70 -20.91 -20.20 17.47
N LEU A 71 -19.63 -19.96 17.74
CA LEU A 71 -19.20 -19.41 19.03
C LEU A 71 -19.56 -17.93 19.17
N TYR A 72 -19.66 -17.24 18.03
CA TYR A 72 -20.03 -15.83 17.90
C TYR A 72 -20.38 -15.55 16.43
N GLU A 73 -20.98 -14.39 16.14
CA GLU A 73 -21.33 -13.98 14.78
C GLU A 73 -20.42 -12.86 14.28
N VAL A 74 -19.96 -12.98 13.03
CA VAL A 74 -19.17 -11.97 12.31
C VAL A 74 -19.59 -11.92 10.84
N ASP A 75 -19.37 -10.75 10.22
CA ASP A 75 -19.41 -10.56 8.78
C ASP A 75 -18.02 -10.19 8.25
N ARG A 76 -17.86 -10.14 6.92
CA ARG A 76 -16.59 -9.75 6.28
C ARG A 76 -16.13 -8.36 6.69
N GLY A 77 -17.04 -7.40 6.83
CA GLY A 77 -16.67 -6.03 7.21
C GLY A 77 -15.98 -6.00 8.58
N PHE A 78 -16.53 -6.73 9.55
CA PHE A 78 -15.91 -6.92 10.86
C PHE A 78 -14.54 -7.59 10.74
N THR A 79 -14.46 -8.77 10.09
CA THR A 79 -13.21 -9.54 9.95
C THR A 79 -12.08 -8.71 9.35
N PHE A 80 -12.35 -8.01 8.23
CA PHE A 80 -11.34 -7.19 7.57
C PHE A 80 -10.92 -5.99 8.43
N THR A 81 -11.87 -5.34 9.09
CA THR A 81 -11.59 -4.16 9.93
C THR A 81 -10.70 -4.51 11.11
N VAL A 82 -11.02 -5.58 11.85
CA VAL A 82 -10.24 -5.96 13.03
C VAL A 82 -8.87 -6.54 12.67
N ALA A 83 -8.77 -7.21 11.51
CA ALA A 83 -7.49 -7.72 11.03
C ALA A 83 -6.54 -6.59 10.60
N ALA A 84 -7.06 -5.55 9.95
CA ALA A 84 -6.24 -4.49 9.33
C ALA A 84 -5.47 -3.61 10.33
N THR A 85 -5.95 -3.45 11.57
CA THR A 85 -5.36 -2.53 12.55
C THR A 85 -5.39 -3.05 13.99
N THR A 86 -4.32 -2.78 14.74
CA THR A 86 -4.24 -3.09 16.18
C THR A 86 -5.31 -2.35 17.00
N VAL A 87 -5.70 -1.15 16.57
CA VAL A 87 -6.75 -0.36 17.26
C VAL A 87 -8.11 -1.03 17.13
N ALA A 88 -8.48 -1.48 15.93
CA ALA A 88 -9.74 -2.19 15.74
C ALA A 88 -9.74 -3.54 16.47
N TRP A 89 -8.62 -4.27 16.43
CA TRP A 89 -8.45 -5.52 17.19
C TRP A 89 -8.66 -5.31 18.70
N ALA A 90 -8.09 -4.25 19.28
CA ALA A 90 -8.23 -3.94 20.70
C ALA A 90 -9.68 -3.61 21.12
N ARG A 91 -10.57 -3.31 20.17
CA ARG A 91 -12.00 -3.01 20.41
C ARG A 91 -12.92 -4.22 20.29
N ILE A 92 -12.41 -5.40 19.97
CA ILE A 92 -13.22 -6.64 19.96
C ILE A 92 -13.97 -6.86 21.29
N PRO A 93 -13.35 -6.69 22.47
CA PRO A 93 -14.08 -6.81 23.75
C PRO A 93 -15.26 -5.85 23.88
N GLU A 94 -15.10 -4.60 23.44
CA GLU A 94 -16.18 -3.59 23.47
C GLU A 94 -17.32 -3.94 22.51
N GLN A 95 -17.01 -4.55 21.37
CA GLN A 95 -17.98 -4.83 20.30
C GLN A 95 -18.66 -6.20 20.44
N LYS A 96 -17.97 -7.20 21.00
CA LYS A 96 -18.40 -8.62 21.02
C LYS A 96 -18.36 -9.26 22.41
N GLY A 97 -17.80 -8.56 23.41
CA GLY A 97 -17.65 -9.07 24.78
C GLY A 97 -16.29 -9.73 25.04
N ASP A 98 -15.88 -9.73 26.30
CA ASP A 98 -14.59 -10.26 26.75
C ASP A 98 -14.43 -11.76 26.43
N ASP A 99 -15.50 -12.54 26.56
CA ASP A 99 -15.47 -13.98 26.29
C ASP A 99 -15.17 -14.27 24.81
N VAL A 100 -15.82 -13.55 23.90
CA VAL A 100 -15.58 -13.66 22.46
C VAL A 100 -14.17 -13.22 22.10
N ALA A 101 -13.70 -12.12 22.69
CA ALA A 101 -12.34 -11.64 22.48
C ALA A 101 -11.28 -12.67 22.91
N ARG A 102 -11.48 -13.34 24.05
CA ARG A 102 -10.61 -14.44 24.52
C ARG A 102 -10.60 -15.61 23.54
N VAL A 103 -11.77 -16.03 23.06
CA VAL A 103 -11.87 -17.12 22.09
C VAL A 103 -11.15 -16.78 20.78
N ILE A 104 -11.34 -15.57 20.24
CA ILE A 104 -10.64 -15.10 19.02
C ILE A 104 -9.12 -15.05 19.25
N ALA A 105 -8.67 -14.58 20.41
CA ALA A 105 -7.25 -14.55 20.76
C ALA A 105 -6.63 -15.96 20.82
N ASP A 106 -7.36 -16.93 21.36
CA ASP A 106 -6.93 -18.34 21.34
C ASP A 106 -6.87 -18.91 19.92
N GLN A 107 -7.80 -18.52 19.04
CA GLN A 107 -7.75 -18.91 17.63
C GLN A 107 -6.49 -18.36 16.96
N LEU A 108 -6.17 -17.08 17.19
CA LEU A 108 -4.96 -16.45 16.64
C LEU A 108 -3.70 -17.15 17.16
N ALA A 109 -3.61 -17.40 18.46
CA ALA A 109 -2.50 -18.15 19.06
C ALA A 109 -2.38 -19.56 18.47
N GLY A 110 -3.49 -20.20 18.08
CA GLY A 110 -3.47 -21.48 17.39
C GLY A 110 -2.88 -21.38 15.98
N TYR A 111 -3.23 -20.36 15.20
CA TYR A 111 -2.63 -20.14 13.87
C TYR A 111 -1.15 -19.73 13.96
N GLU A 112 -0.74 -19.01 15.00
CA GLU A 112 0.68 -18.75 15.29
C GLU A 112 1.42 -20.06 15.61
N HIS A 113 0.84 -20.93 16.45
CA HIS A 113 1.41 -22.24 16.75
C HIS A 113 1.57 -23.13 15.50
N VAL A 114 0.60 -23.06 14.57
CA VAL A 114 0.65 -23.73 13.28
C VAL A 114 1.74 -23.15 12.37
N LEU A 115 1.86 -21.83 12.32
CA LEU A 115 2.88 -21.14 11.52
C LEU A 115 4.29 -21.49 12.03
N ASP A 116 4.50 -21.53 13.34
CA ASP A 116 5.75 -21.97 13.95
C ASP A 116 6.09 -23.41 13.55
N ALA A 117 5.11 -24.32 13.62
CA ALA A 117 5.29 -25.71 13.22
C ALA A 117 5.60 -25.86 11.71
N ALA A 118 5.01 -25.01 10.87
CA ALA A 118 5.29 -24.98 9.44
C ALA A 118 6.71 -24.46 9.14
N THR A 119 7.09 -23.34 9.74
CA THR A 119 8.40 -22.69 9.51
C THR A 119 9.58 -23.49 10.08
N GLN A 120 9.38 -24.16 11.22
CA GLN A 120 10.39 -25.04 11.83
C GLN A 120 10.34 -26.49 11.30
N ASN A 121 9.43 -26.77 10.37
CA ASN A 121 9.20 -28.10 9.80
C ASN A 121 8.98 -29.20 10.85
N VAL A 122 8.23 -28.87 11.91
CA VAL A 122 7.92 -29.78 13.01
C VAL A 122 7.07 -30.95 12.50
N PRO A 123 7.46 -32.22 12.76
CA PRO A 123 6.64 -33.36 12.38
C PRO A 123 5.28 -33.35 13.08
N ILE A 124 4.20 -33.49 12.31
CA ILE A 124 2.86 -33.62 12.88
C ILE A 124 2.75 -34.96 13.61
N SER A 125 2.33 -34.88 14.86
CA SER A 125 2.17 -36.01 15.77
C SER A 125 0.89 -35.83 16.57
N GLU A 126 0.41 -36.91 17.18
CA GLU A 126 -0.72 -36.86 18.10
C GLU A 126 -0.48 -35.87 19.25
N TYR A 127 0.73 -35.86 19.82
CA TYR A 127 1.10 -34.90 20.87
C TYR A 127 0.93 -33.45 20.40
N TRP A 128 1.41 -33.15 19.19
CA TRP A 128 1.27 -31.81 18.62
C TRP A 128 -0.18 -31.43 18.37
N ILE A 129 -1.01 -32.33 17.83
CA ILE A 129 -2.44 -32.08 17.60
C ILE A 129 -3.18 -31.82 18.92
N ARG A 130 -2.83 -32.56 19.99
CA ARG A 130 -3.40 -32.35 21.33
C ARG A 130 -2.98 -30.99 21.90
N GLY A 131 -1.72 -30.59 21.74
CA GLY A 131 -1.24 -29.25 22.10
C GLY A 131 -1.94 -28.13 21.31
N LEU A 132 -2.17 -28.33 20.01
CA LEU A 132 -2.94 -27.38 19.20
C LEU A 132 -4.38 -27.21 19.72
N HIS A 133 -5.04 -28.32 20.10
CA HIS A 133 -6.36 -28.24 20.75
C HIS A 133 -6.30 -27.49 22.09
N GLU A 134 -5.24 -27.69 22.89
CA GLU A 134 -5.06 -26.94 24.16
C GLU A 134 -4.99 -25.43 23.93
N VAL A 135 -4.31 -24.99 22.87
CA VAL A 135 -4.22 -23.59 22.50
C VAL A 135 -5.58 -23.06 22.02
N LEU A 136 -6.20 -23.72 21.05
CA LEU A 136 -7.43 -23.26 20.39
C LEU A 136 -8.66 -23.23 21.31
N CYS A 137 -8.66 -24.02 22.39
CA CYS A 137 -9.77 -24.14 23.32
C CYS A 137 -9.43 -23.65 24.73
N ARG A 138 -8.32 -22.92 24.91
CA ARG A 138 -7.80 -22.52 26.23
C ARG A 138 -8.83 -21.75 27.08
N SER A 139 -9.59 -20.84 26.47
CA SER A 139 -10.61 -20.03 27.14
C SER A 139 -11.98 -20.70 27.19
N GLN A 140 -12.13 -21.90 26.62
CA GLN A 140 -13.41 -22.60 26.58
C GLN A 140 -13.55 -23.51 27.79
N GLU A 141 -14.41 -23.13 28.72
CA GLU A 141 -14.59 -23.84 29.99
C GLU A 141 -15.49 -25.08 29.85
N THR A 142 -16.54 -24.97 29.04
CA THR A 142 -17.55 -26.02 28.87
C THR A 142 -17.84 -26.29 27.40
N TYR A 143 -18.49 -27.43 27.15
CA TYR A 143 -19.08 -27.76 25.87
C TYR A 143 -20.48 -28.35 26.09
N ARG A 144 -21.34 -28.22 25.08
CA ARG A 144 -22.70 -28.75 25.11
C ARG A 144 -22.74 -30.12 24.46
N VAL A 145 -23.37 -31.08 25.14
CA VAL A 145 -23.59 -32.43 24.64
C VAL A 145 -25.06 -32.80 24.73
N LEU A 146 -25.59 -33.46 23.71
CA LEU A 146 -26.93 -34.02 23.74
C LEU A 146 -26.86 -35.40 24.42
N THR A 147 -27.58 -35.56 25.52
CA THR A 147 -27.67 -36.81 26.28
C THR A 147 -29.09 -37.39 26.20
N SER A 148 -29.30 -38.59 26.74
CA SER A 148 -30.63 -39.23 26.83
C SER A 148 -31.66 -38.41 27.64
N VAL A 149 -31.20 -37.46 28.45
CA VAL A 149 -32.06 -36.55 29.24
C VAL A 149 -32.07 -35.11 28.70
N GLY A 150 -31.54 -34.89 27.49
CA GLY A 150 -31.48 -33.58 26.84
C GLY A 150 -30.08 -32.95 26.83
N TRP A 151 -30.02 -31.66 26.49
CA TRP A 151 -28.78 -30.90 26.43
C TRP A 151 -28.16 -30.73 27.81
N GLN A 152 -26.86 -31.01 27.93
CA GLN A 152 -26.09 -30.78 29.14
C GLN A 152 -24.82 -30.01 28.83
N GLU A 153 -24.39 -29.16 29.76
CA GLU A 153 -23.05 -28.57 29.75
C GLU A 153 -22.09 -29.44 30.54
N ARG A 154 -20.90 -29.65 29.98
CA ARG A 154 -19.83 -30.41 30.63
C ARG A 154 -18.53 -29.62 30.58
N PRO A 155 -17.66 -29.74 31.60
CA PRO A 155 -16.33 -29.16 31.55
C PRO A 155 -15.53 -29.71 30.35
N LEU A 156 -14.88 -28.84 29.60
CA LEU A 156 -13.99 -29.24 28.51
C LEU A 156 -12.59 -29.50 29.06
N GLN A 157 -12.16 -30.76 29.02
CA GLN A 157 -10.75 -31.09 29.29
C GLN A 157 -9.96 -30.90 27.99
N THR A 158 -9.26 -29.78 27.87
CA THR A 158 -8.46 -29.47 26.69
C THR A 158 -7.32 -30.48 26.50
N GLY A 159 -7.00 -30.78 25.24
CA GLY A 159 -5.95 -31.73 24.87
C GLY A 159 -6.31 -33.19 25.15
N ALA A 160 -7.46 -33.51 25.74
CA ALA A 160 -7.87 -34.89 26.02
C ALA A 160 -8.88 -35.38 24.98
N TYR A 161 -8.70 -36.61 24.51
CA TYR A 161 -9.68 -37.27 23.66
C TYR A 161 -11.01 -37.53 24.38
N LYS A 162 -12.07 -37.61 23.58
CA LYS A 162 -13.42 -37.87 24.06
C LYS A 162 -13.50 -39.22 24.78
N LYS A 163 -14.25 -39.23 25.88
CA LYS A 163 -14.59 -40.44 26.65
C LYS A 163 -16.01 -40.93 26.37
N ASP A 164 -16.83 -40.04 25.81
CA ASP A 164 -18.21 -40.28 25.42
C ASP A 164 -18.39 -39.98 23.93
N PRO A 165 -19.39 -40.58 23.26
CA PRO A 165 -19.75 -40.23 21.88
C PRO A 165 -20.10 -38.74 21.73
N ASN A 166 -19.75 -38.14 20.59
CA ASN A 166 -19.97 -36.72 20.26
C ASN A 166 -20.62 -36.54 18.87
N ASN A 167 -21.52 -37.47 18.52
CA ASN A 167 -22.18 -37.52 17.22
C ASN A 167 -23.27 -36.43 17.11
N PRO A 168 -23.21 -35.52 16.13
CA PRO A 168 -24.21 -34.46 15.98
C PRO A 168 -25.51 -35.00 15.39
N LEU A 169 -26.63 -34.43 15.85
CA LEU A 169 -27.94 -34.61 15.24
C LEU A 169 -28.17 -33.50 14.22
N ASN A 170 -28.31 -33.86 12.94
CA ASN A 170 -28.80 -32.95 11.92
C ASN A 170 -30.32 -32.84 12.05
N LEU A 171 -30.79 -31.66 12.52
CA LEU A 171 -32.22 -31.40 12.75
C LEU A 171 -33.04 -31.34 11.45
N ALA A 172 -32.42 -30.98 10.31
CA ALA A 172 -33.11 -30.88 9.03
C ALA A 172 -33.39 -32.26 8.41
N SER A 173 -32.45 -33.20 8.56
CA SER A 173 -32.59 -34.57 8.03
C SER A 173 -33.02 -35.60 9.08
N ASN A 174 -33.08 -35.21 10.37
CA ASN A 174 -33.30 -36.10 11.52
C ASN A 174 -32.32 -37.29 11.57
N ARG A 175 -31.07 -37.05 11.17
CA ARG A 175 -29.99 -38.07 11.12
C ARG A 175 -28.88 -37.75 12.10
N VAL A 176 -28.37 -38.77 12.78
CA VAL A 176 -27.16 -38.69 13.58
C VAL A 176 -25.98 -39.11 12.72
N HIS A 177 -25.03 -38.19 12.51
CA HIS A 177 -23.79 -38.48 11.82
C HIS A 177 -22.80 -39.10 12.83
N SER A 178 -22.38 -40.34 12.61
CA SER A 178 -21.49 -41.04 13.54
C SER A 178 -20.03 -40.79 13.23
N TYR A 179 -19.28 -40.36 14.25
CA TYR A 179 -17.82 -40.32 14.25
C TYR A 179 -17.24 -41.57 14.92
N ALA A 180 -15.90 -41.67 14.95
CA ALA A 180 -15.19 -42.76 15.62
C ALA A 180 -15.67 -42.92 17.07
N SER A 181 -15.85 -44.15 17.55
CA SER A 181 -16.17 -44.39 18.96
C SER A 181 -14.99 -43.98 19.85
N PRO A 182 -15.19 -43.67 21.15
CA PRO A 182 -14.08 -43.37 22.07
C PRO A 182 -12.94 -44.41 22.06
N ASN A 183 -13.28 -45.69 21.84
CA ASN A 183 -12.30 -46.78 21.78
C ASN A 183 -11.51 -46.79 20.45
N ASP A 184 -12.10 -46.25 19.38
CA ASP A 184 -11.51 -46.23 18.03
C ASP A 184 -10.70 -44.95 17.78
N VAL A 185 -10.83 -43.92 18.62
CA VAL A 185 -10.10 -42.64 18.46
C VAL A 185 -8.59 -42.85 18.38
N VAL A 186 -8.00 -43.56 19.32
CA VAL A 186 -6.53 -43.78 19.37
C VAL A 186 -6.03 -44.55 18.14
N PRO A 187 -6.60 -45.70 17.75
CA PRO A 187 -6.14 -46.39 16.54
C PRO A 187 -6.37 -45.54 15.27
N GLU A 188 -7.48 -44.82 15.14
CA GLU A 188 -7.75 -43.99 13.97
C GLU A 188 -6.82 -42.76 13.90
N MET A 189 -6.49 -42.13 15.04
CA MET A 189 -5.50 -41.04 15.07
C MET A 189 -4.11 -41.55 14.72
N ASN A 190 -3.71 -42.74 15.18
CA ASN A 190 -2.47 -43.38 14.76
C ASN A 190 -2.45 -43.64 13.25
N ARG A 191 -3.56 -44.12 12.68
CA ARG A 191 -3.72 -44.31 11.24
C ARG A 191 -3.58 -42.99 10.48
N LEU A 192 -4.23 -41.93 10.94
CA LEU A 192 -4.11 -40.60 10.34
C LEU A 192 -2.65 -40.13 10.32
N ILE A 193 -1.93 -40.24 11.44
CA ILE A 193 -0.52 -39.84 11.50
C ILE A 193 0.35 -40.66 10.54
N GLN A 194 0.04 -41.94 10.32
CA GLN A 194 0.75 -42.76 9.34
C GLN A 194 0.49 -42.29 7.89
N GLU A 195 -0.77 -41.99 7.55
CA GLU A 195 -1.14 -41.46 6.24
C GLU A 195 -0.45 -40.12 5.94
N LEU A 196 -0.45 -39.20 6.92
CA LEU A 196 0.22 -37.89 6.81
C LEU A 196 1.75 -37.96 6.70
N ARG A 197 2.35 -39.12 6.99
CA ARG A 197 3.80 -39.39 6.85
C ARG A 197 4.12 -40.23 5.62
N SER A 198 3.11 -40.64 4.86
CA SER A 198 3.32 -41.49 3.69
C SER A 198 4.03 -40.68 2.58
N PRO A 199 4.92 -41.31 1.79
CA PRO A 199 5.55 -40.64 0.66
C PRO A 199 4.52 -40.09 -0.34
N ARG A 200 3.46 -40.87 -0.61
CA ARG A 200 2.35 -40.49 -1.49
C ARG A 200 1.68 -39.19 -1.05
N PHE A 201 1.47 -39.01 0.25
CA PHE A 201 0.90 -37.78 0.80
C PHE A 201 1.86 -36.60 0.61
N HIS A 202 3.16 -36.79 0.91
CA HIS A 202 4.17 -35.74 0.75
C HIS A 202 4.38 -35.29 -0.70
N ASP A 203 4.25 -36.20 -1.66
CA ASP A 203 4.38 -35.91 -3.09
C ASP A 203 3.12 -35.24 -3.69
N ALA A 204 2.01 -35.19 -2.95
CA ALA A 204 0.77 -34.60 -3.43
C ALA A 204 0.78 -33.07 -3.40
N PRO A 205 -0.03 -32.39 -4.23
CA PRO A 205 -0.16 -30.93 -4.17
C PRO A 205 -0.57 -30.44 -2.77
N PRO A 206 -0.03 -29.31 -2.26
CA PRO A 206 -0.28 -28.83 -0.90
C PRO A 206 -1.76 -28.64 -0.54
N VAL A 207 -2.59 -28.26 -1.52
CA VAL A 207 -4.05 -28.13 -1.35
C VAL A 207 -4.71 -29.47 -1.11
N VAL A 208 -4.26 -30.52 -1.81
CA VAL A 208 -4.73 -31.90 -1.63
C VAL A 208 -4.30 -32.41 -0.25
N GLN A 209 -3.06 -32.12 0.16
CA GLN A 209 -2.57 -32.45 1.50
C GLN A 209 -3.45 -31.80 2.59
N ALA A 210 -3.71 -30.50 2.45
CA ALA A 210 -4.53 -29.73 3.38
C ALA A 210 -5.97 -30.27 3.45
N ALA A 211 -6.60 -30.51 2.30
CA ALA A 211 -7.97 -31.05 2.24
C ALA A 211 -8.05 -32.46 2.85
N TYR A 212 -7.11 -33.36 2.53
CA TYR A 212 -7.11 -34.70 3.10
C TYR A 212 -6.88 -34.68 4.61
N ALA A 213 -5.87 -33.93 5.09
CA ALA A 213 -5.57 -33.84 6.52
C ALA A 213 -6.75 -33.27 7.32
N HIS A 214 -7.43 -32.27 6.76
CA HIS A 214 -8.65 -31.74 7.34
C HIS A 214 -9.74 -32.81 7.41
N TYR A 215 -10.11 -33.39 6.26
CA TYR A 215 -11.23 -34.32 6.14
C TYR A 215 -11.03 -35.54 7.05
N ALA A 216 -9.86 -36.18 6.94
CA ALA A 216 -9.55 -37.38 7.71
C ALA A 216 -9.61 -37.13 9.23
N PHE A 217 -9.12 -35.97 9.69
CA PHE A 217 -9.24 -35.59 11.10
C PHE A 217 -10.69 -35.39 11.54
N VAL A 218 -11.51 -34.70 10.73
CA VAL A 218 -12.93 -34.45 11.04
C VAL A 218 -13.73 -35.74 11.09
N CYS A 219 -13.47 -36.72 10.22
CA CYS A 219 -14.12 -38.04 10.29
C CYS A 219 -13.89 -38.75 11.63
N ILE A 220 -12.71 -38.59 12.24
CA ILE A 220 -12.40 -39.18 13.55
C ILE A 220 -13.13 -38.42 14.66
N HIS A 221 -13.12 -37.08 14.59
CA HIS A 221 -13.69 -36.17 15.57
C HIS A 221 -13.22 -36.51 17.02
N PRO A 222 -11.89 -36.48 17.27
CA PRO A 222 -11.27 -37.10 18.45
C PRO A 222 -11.53 -36.37 19.77
N PHE A 223 -11.82 -35.07 19.75
CA PHE A 223 -12.01 -34.24 20.94
C PHE A 223 -13.49 -34.07 21.28
N PRO A 224 -13.86 -33.79 22.55
CA PRO A 224 -15.25 -33.52 22.92
C PRO A 224 -15.86 -32.34 22.15
N ASP A 225 -15.08 -31.30 21.90
CA ASP A 225 -15.43 -30.13 21.09
C ASP A 225 -14.17 -29.54 20.43
N GLY A 226 -14.32 -28.55 19.54
CA GLY A 226 -13.18 -27.84 18.91
C GLY A 226 -12.57 -28.54 17.69
N ASN A 227 -13.12 -29.68 17.27
CA ASN A 227 -12.58 -30.47 16.15
C ASN A 227 -12.53 -29.68 14.83
N GLY A 228 -13.55 -28.89 14.50
CA GLY A 228 -13.54 -28.06 13.29
C GLY A 228 -12.47 -26.97 13.31
N ARG A 229 -12.19 -26.37 14.47
CA ARG A 229 -11.11 -25.38 14.64
C ARG A 229 -9.75 -26.05 14.45
N VAL A 230 -9.54 -27.21 15.09
CA VAL A 230 -8.31 -27.99 14.98
C VAL A 230 -8.08 -28.47 13.54
N SER A 231 -9.11 -28.91 12.83
CA SER A 231 -8.98 -29.42 11.46
C SER A 231 -8.53 -28.34 10.47
N ARG A 232 -9.11 -27.13 10.56
CA ARG A 232 -8.71 -25.99 9.72
C ARG A 232 -7.30 -25.49 10.04
N ALA A 233 -6.94 -25.44 11.31
CA ALA A 233 -5.60 -25.12 11.77
C ALA A 233 -4.57 -26.19 11.32
N LEU A 234 -4.87 -27.47 11.45
CA LEU A 234 -4.04 -28.59 10.99
C LEU A 234 -3.83 -28.53 9.47
N ALA A 235 -4.87 -28.26 8.69
CA ALA A 235 -4.78 -28.13 7.25
C ALA A 235 -3.86 -26.98 6.84
N SER A 236 -3.89 -25.88 7.59
CA SER A 236 -3.06 -24.70 7.34
C SER A 236 -1.56 -24.98 7.44
N VAL A 237 -1.11 -25.99 8.20
CA VAL A 237 0.31 -26.40 8.25
C VAL A 237 0.88 -26.59 6.84
N TYR A 238 0.15 -27.34 6.00
CA TYR A 238 0.61 -27.72 4.67
C TYR A 238 0.62 -26.53 3.71
N LEU A 239 -0.33 -25.61 3.87
CA LEU A 239 -0.40 -24.38 3.07
C LEU A 239 0.67 -23.37 3.48
N TYR A 240 0.96 -23.21 4.77
CA TYR A 240 2.08 -22.37 5.20
C TYR A 240 3.42 -22.88 4.68
N ARG A 241 3.65 -24.20 4.71
CA ARG A 241 4.89 -24.80 4.21
C ARG A 241 5.13 -24.51 2.73
N ALA A 242 4.06 -24.49 1.93
CA ALA A 242 4.17 -24.32 0.48
C ALA A 242 4.03 -22.85 0.03
N TYR A 243 3.01 -22.16 0.53
CA TYR A 243 2.58 -20.85 0.03
C TYR A 243 2.77 -19.72 1.05
N GLY A 244 3.08 -20.06 2.30
CA GLY A 244 3.25 -19.09 3.38
C GLY A 244 1.94 -18.49 3.88
N VAL A 245 0.78 -19.06 3.55
CA VAL A 245 -0.55 -18.55 3.97
C VAL A 245 -1.41 -19.69 4.53
N PRO A 246 -2.32 -19.44 5.50
CA PRO A 246 -3.23 -20.46 6.02
C PRO A 246 -4.39 -20.73 5.06
N ILE A 247 -5.21 -21.74 5.38
CA ILE A 247 -6.55 -21.82 4.81
C ILE A 247 -7.44 -20.78 5.50
N VAL A 248 -8.08 -19.91 4.72
CA VAL A 248 -9.11 -18.99 5.22
C VAL A 248 -10.45 -19.43 4.66
N ILE A 249 -11.37 -19.81 5.56
CA ILE A 249 -12.77 -20.05 5.24
C ILE A 249 -13.55 -18.98 5.99
N PHE A 250 -14.28 -18.14 5.28
CA PHE A 250 -15.08 -17.09 5.88
C PHE A 250 -16.41 -17.64 6.43
N SER A 251 -16.98 -16.99 7.44
CA SER A 251 -18.24 -17.39 8.08
C SER A 251 -19.40 -17.47 7.09
N ASP A 252 -19.40 -16.60 6.07
CA ASP A 252 -20.39 -16.59 4.98
C ASP A 252 -20.25 -17.77 4.01
N GLN A 253 -19.10 -18.45 4.00
CA GLN A 253 -18.84 -19.66 3.23
C GLN A 253 -19.23 -20.93 3.98
N LYS A 254 -19.68 -20.85 5.25
CA LYS A 254 -20.02 -22.01 6.09
C LYS A 254 -20.93 -23.01 5.40
N ALA A 255 -21.98 -22.56 4.71
CA ALA A 255 -22.89 -23.46 4.00
C ALA A 255 -22.16 -24.27 2.91
N ARG A 256 -21.39 -23.59 2.04
CA ARG A 256 -20.60 -24.25 0.99
C ARG A 256 -19.54 -25.21 1.57
N TYR A 257 -18.93 -24.83 2.68
CA TYR A 257 -17.98 -25.67 3.41
C TYR A 257 -18.65 -26.97 3.89
N LEU A 258 -19.79 -26.88 4.57
CA LEU A 258 -20.54 -28.06 5.04
C LEU A 258 -21.04 -28.92 3.87
N ASP A 259 -21.60 -28.31 2.82
CA ASP A 259 -22.02 -29.04 1.60
C ASP A 259 -20.88 -29.84 0.96
N SER A 260 -19.65 -29.28 0.99
CA SER A 260 -18.47 -29.93 0.44
C SER A 260 -17.97 -31.09 1.31
N LEU A 261 -18.14 -31.02 2.64
CA LEU A 261 -17.87 -32.13 3.57
C LEU A 261 -18.90 -33.26 3.38
N GLU A 262 -20.19 -32.94 3.31
CA GLU A 262 -21.24 -33.93 3.04
C GLU A 262 -21.03 -34.62 1.69
N ALA A 263 -20.52 -33.89 0.69
CA ALA A 263 -20.14 -34.50 -0.58
C ALA A 263 -18.97 -35.48 -0.42
N ALA A 264 -17.96 -35.15 0.39
CA ALA A 264 -16.85 -36.05 0.68
C ALA A 264 -17.29 -37.31 1.44
N ASP A 265 -18.19 -37.18 2.41
CA ASP A 265 -18.81 -38.33 3.12
C ASP A 265 -19.56 -39.26 2.16
N ALA A 266 -20.14 -38.71 1.09
CA ALA A 266 -20.75 -39.47 0.01
C ALA A 266 -19.73 -40.00 -1.03
N GLY A 267 -18.44 -40.01 -0.72
CA GLY A 267 -17.36 -40.50 -1.59
C GLY A 267 -16.93 -39.55 -2.72
N ARG A 268 -17.33 -38.27 -2.67
CA ARG A 268 -17.01 -37.25 -3.69
C ARG A 268 -16.00 -36.21 -3.16
N GLY A 269 -14.86 -36.69 -2.64
CA GLY A 269 -13.80 -35.89 -2.04
C GLY A 269 -13.17 -34.82 -2.96
N GLY A 270 -13.32 -34.95 -4.28
CA GLY A 270 -12.94 -33.96 -5.29
C GLY A 270 -13.66 -32.63 -5.11
N ARG A 271 -14.93 -32.66 -4.65
CA ARG A 271 -15.66 -31.42 -4.34
C ARG A 271 -15.08 -30.69 -3.14
N PHE A 272 -14.68 -31.42 -2.11
CA PHE A 272 -14.04 -30.86 -0.93
C PHE A 272 -12.67 -30.27 -1.25
N THR A 273 -11.88 -30.99 -2.04
CA THR A 273 -10.55 -30.51 -2.47
C THR A 273 -10.68 -29.27 -3.37
N THR A 274 -11.69 -29.23 -4.24
CA THR A 274 -12.02 -28.05 -5.06
C THR A 274 -12.44 -26.85 -4.21
N PHE A 275 -13.23 -27.07 -3.14
CA PHE A 275 -13.56 -26.00 -2.21
C PHE A 275 -12.31 -25.42 -1.52
N PHE A 276 -11.40 -26.28 -1.05
CA PHE A 276 -10.11 -25.86 -0.47
C PHE A 276 -9.27 -25.07 -1.46
N ARG A 277 -9.20 -25.55 -2.71
CA ARG A 277 -8.52 -24.86 -3.82
C ARG A 277 -9.05 -23.44 -4.00
N ASP A 278 -10.36 -23.29 -4.09
CA ASP A 278 -10.99 -21.99 -4.30
C ASP A 278 -10.73 -21.03 -3.13
N CYS A 279 -10.82 -21.52 -1.88
CA CYS A 279 -10.47 -20.72 -0.69
C CYS A 279 -9.01 -20.26 -0.69
N VAL A 280 -8.07 -21.11 -1.12
CA VAL A 280 -6.65 -20.73 -1.23
C VAL A 280 -6.45 -19.65 -2.30
N ILE A 281 -7.09 -19.81 -3.47
CA ILE A 281 -7.04 -18.81 -4.56
C ILE A 281 -7.61 -17.47 -4.08
N ASP A 282 -8.76 -17.49 -3.41
CA ASP A 282 -9.40 -16.30 -2.86
C ASP A 282 -8.47 -15.60 -1.85
N THR A 283 -7.86 -16.37 -0.94
CA THR A 283 -6.91 -15.85 0.06
C THR A 283 -5.71 -15.20 -0.61
N ILE A 284 -5.11 -15.87 -1.60
CA ILE A 284 -3.97 -15.33 -2.35
C ILE A 284 -4.38 -14.03 -3.05
N ASN A 285 -5.52 -14.01 -3.75
CA ASN A 285 -5.96 -12.81 -4.46
C ASN A 285 -6.22 -11.62 -3.52
N LEU A 286 -6.78 -11.85 -2.34
CA LEU A 286 -6.94 -10.81 -1.32
C LEU A 286 -5.59 -10.22 -0.89
N ILE A 287 -4.61 -11.07 -0.58
CA ILE A 287 -3.26 -10.61 -0.20
C ILE A 287 -2.61 -9.82 -1.33
N ARG A 288 -2.70 -10.31 -2.56
CA ARG A 288 -2.15 -9.63 -3.75
C ARG A 288 -2.78 -8.25 -3.96
N THR A 289 -4.10 -8.14 -3.77
CA THR A 289 -4.84 -6.87 -3.88
C THR A 289 -4.37 -5.87 -2.82
N GLU A 290 -4.17 -6.33 -1.58
CA GLU A 290 -3.64 -5.49 -0.49
C GLU A 290 -2.18 -5.07 -0.73
N LEU A 291 -1.34 -5.97 -1.28
CA LEU A 291 0.04 -5.65 -1.67
C LEU A 291 0.08 -4.60 -2.78
N GLU A 292 -0.78 -4.72 -3.80
CA GLU A 292 -0.87 -3.75 -4.89
C GLU A 292 -1.38 -2.38 -4.40
N SER A 293 -2.41 -2.40 -3.54
CA SER A 293 -2.94 -1.19 -2.89
C SER A 293 -1.85 -0.47 -2.08
N ALA A 294 -1.06 -1.21 -1.30
CA ALA A 294 0.04 -0.65 -0.52
C ALA A 294 1.21 -0.10 -1.36
N ARG A 295 1.38 -0.57 -2.61
CA ARG A 295 2.38 -0.03 -3.56
C ARG A 295 1.89 1.22 -4.29
N THR A 296 0.59 1.45 -4.32
CA THR A 296 0.00 2.58 -5.04
C THR A 296 0.03 3.82 -4.13
N PRO A 297 0.70 4.92 -4.52
CA PRO A 297 0.71 6.15 -3.72
C PRO A 297 -0.72 6.66 -3.51
N ASP A 298 -1.00 7.22 -2.32
CA ASP A 298 -2.30 7.82 -2.04
C ASP A 298 -2.61 8.91 -3.07
N VAL A 299 -3.86 8.97 -3.51
CA VAL A 299 -4.37 10.02 -4.40
C VAL A 299 -4.06 11.40 -3.80
N ALA A 300 -4.16 11.54 -2.48
CA ALA A 300 -3.81 12.79 -1.78
C ALA A 300 -2.33 13.18 -1.97
N ASP A 301 -1.42 12.21 -1.89
CA ASP A 301 0.02 12.44 -2.08
C ASP A 301 0.33 12.79 -3.54
N GLN A 302 -0.31 12.10 -4.48
CA GLN A 302 -0.18 12.40 -5.91
C GLN A 302 -0.73 13.79 -6.27
N LEU A 303 -1.87 14.17 -5.70
CA LEU A 303 -2.44 15.50 -5.87
C LEU A 303 -1.53 16.57 -5.28
N THR A 304 -0.99 16.36 -4.08
CA THR A 304 -0.04 17.28 -3.45
C THR A 304 1.22 17.46 -4.30
N ALA A 305 1.78 16.36 -4.80
CA ALA A 305 2.92 16.39 -5.71
C ALA A 305 2.58 17.15 -7.00
N PHE A 306 1.39 16.96 -7.56
CA PHE A 306 0.93 17.67 -8.75
C PHE A 306 0.72 19.17 -8.50
N GLU A 307 0.10 19.56 -7.38
CA GLU A 307 -0.10 20.95 -6.97
C GLU A 307 1.24 21.70 -6.81
N SER A 308 2.27 21.00 -6.32
CA SER A 308 3.63 21.56 -6.23
C SER A 308 4.23 21.92 -7.60
N LEU A 309 3.80 21.25 -8.68
CA LEU A 309 4.21 21.59 -10.05
C LEU A 309 3.50 22.86 -10.56
N LEU A 310 2.29 23.15 -10.07
CA LEU A 310 1.48 24.30 -10.48
C LEU A 310 1.88 25.60 -9.78
N THR A 311 2.63 25.50 -8.68
CA THR A 311 3.08 26.65 -7.90
C THR A 311 4.59 26.89 -8.08
N GLY A 312 4.99 28.15 -8.01
CA GLY A 312 6.38 28.58 -8.04
C GLY A 312 6.83 29.13 -6.68
N ARG A 313 7.88 29.97 -6.70
CA ARG A 313 8.41 30.63 -5.51
C ARG A 313 7.30 31.35 -4.71
N GLY A 314 7.32 31.16 -3.39
CA GLY A 314 6.36 31.80 -2.47
C GLY A 314 4.94 31.24 -2.50
N GLY A 315 4.73 30.05 -3.10
CA GLY A 315 3.41 29.42 -3.20
C GLY A 315 2.48 30.10 -4.21
N LEU A 316 3.01 30.97 -5.08
CA LEU A 316 2.24 31.67 -6.10
C LEU A 316 2.16 30.82 -7.38
N GLU A 317 1.03 30.89 -8.07
CA GLU A 317 0.88 30.31 -9.40
C GLU A 317 1.90 30.91 -10.38
N HIS A 318 2.35 30.11 -11.37
CA HIS A 318 3.32 30.56 -12.37
C HIS A 318 2.86 31.80 -13.14
N GLU A 319 1.56 31.96 -13.35
CA GLU A 319 0.97 33.13 -14.01
C GLU A 319 1.18 34.42 -13.19
N ILE A 320 0.96 34.38 -11.87
CA ILE A 320 1.20 35.52 -10.99
C ILE A 320 2.70 35.90 -10.98
N LEU A 321 3.60 34.90 -11.00
CA LEU A 321 5.04 35.15 -11.09
C LEU A 321 5.42 35.80 -12.43
N ASP A 322 4.80 35.38 -13.53
CA ASP A 322 5.01 35.97 -14.86
C ASP A 322 4.52 37.43 -14.92
N GLU A 323 3.34 37.71 -14.35
CA GLU A 323 2.82 39.08 -14.23
C GLU A 323 3.74 39.96 -13.37
N THR A 324 4.22 39.41 -12.26
CA THR A 324 5.13 40.09 -11.33
C THR A 324 6.46 40.43 -12.02
N ALA A 325 7.01 39.50 -12.81
CA ALA A 325 8.19 39.78 -13.62
C ALA A 325 7.92 40.84 -14.68
N GLY A 326 6.72 40.85 -15.29
CA GLY A 326 6.27 41.91 -16.20
C GLY A 326 6.26 43.29 -15.54
N ARG A 327 5.79 43.40 -14.28
CA ARG A 327 5.86 44.65 -13.51
C ARG A 327 7.29 45.11 -13.29
N LEU A 328 8.22 44.19 -13.04
CA LEU A 328 9.65 44.51 -12.92
C LEU A 328 10.24 45.01 -14.24
N VAL A 329 9.86 44.41 -15.38
CA VAL A 329 10.24 44.90 -16.72
C VAL A 329 9.74 46.33 -16.95
N ASN A 330 8.49 46.63 -16.58
CA ASN A 330 7.94 47.98 -16.71
C ASN A 330 8.69 48.99 -15.81
N LEU A 331 9.03 48.61 -14.57
CA LEU A 331 9.83 49.46 -13.69
C LEU A 331 11.19 49.81 -14.31
N LEU A 332 11.87 48.82 -14.89
CA LEU A 332 13.15 49.03 -15.58
C LEU A 332 12.97 50.00 -16.75
N SER A 333 11.91 49.85 -17.56
CA SER A 333 11.59 50.75 -18.67
C SER A 333 11.32 52.18 -18.19
N ASP A 334 10.50 52.35 -17.14
CA ASP A 334 10.16 53.65 -16.58
C ASP A 334 11.42 54.35 -16.04
N CYS A 335 12.26 53.64 -15.29
CA CYS A 335 13.52 54.18 -14.78
C CYS A 335 14.48 54.54 -15.92
N ALA A 336 14.56 53.73 -16.99
CA ALA A 336 15.36 54.05 -18.16
C ALA A 336 14.88 55.37 -18.80
N GLN A 337 13.57 55.52 -19.02
CA GLN A 337 12.99 56.74 -19.60
C GLN A 337 13.23 57.98 -18.74
N VAL A 338 13.12 57.86 -17.42
CA VAL A 338 13.42 58.95 -16.48
C VAL A 338 14.89 59.37 -16.58
N VAL A 339 15.82 58.42 -16.65
CA VAL A 339 17.24 58.72 -16.78
C VAL A 339 17.55 59.38 -18.12
N VAL A 340 16.91 58.97 -19.22
CA VAL A 340 17.06 59.65 -20.52
C VAL A 340 16.63 61.11 -20.44
N THR A 341 15.46 61.39 -19.87
CA THR A 341 14.91 62.75 -19.78
C THR A 341 15.70 63.65 -18.83
N SER A 342 16.28 63.09 -17.77
CA SER A 342 17.05 63.83 -16.77
C SER A 342 18.52 64.03 -17.11
N THR A 343 19.07 63.23 -18.04
CA THR A 343 20.48 63.34 -18.44
C THR A 343 20.66 64.42 -19.51
N VAL A 344 21.27 65.55 -19.13
CA VAL A 344 21.56 66.64 -20.06
C VAL A 344 22.81 66.32 -20.88
N LEU A 345 22.63 65.96 -22.15
CA LEU A 345 23.71 65.75 -23.13
C LEU A 345 23.82 66.92 -24.10
N ARG A 346 25.03 67.16 -24.62
CA ARG A 346 25.28 68.15 -25.67
C ARG A 346 25.53 67.42 -27.00
N PRO A 347 25.11 68.01 -28.14
CA PRO A 347 25.53 67.51 -29.45
C PRO A 347 27.06 67.34 -29.50
N PRO A 348 27.57 66.25 -30.11
CA PRO A 348 26.84 65.31 -30.96
C PRO A 348 26.30 64.05 -30.25
N LEU A 349 26.15 64.06 -28.91
CA LEU A 349 25.65 62.89 -28.16
C LEU A 349 24.11 62.84 -28.12
N ALA A 350 23.55 61.65 -28.30
CA ALA A 350 22.12 61.36 -28.15
C ALA A 350 21.91 60.08 -27.34
N LEU A 351 21.01 60.12 -26.35
CA LEU A 351 20.63 58.99 -25.50
C LEU A 351 19.15 58.69 -25.70
N GLN A 352 18.82 57.41 -25.86
CA GLN A 352 17.45 56.94 -25.99
C GLN A 352 17.19 55.67 -25.19
N ALA A 353 15.92 55.47 -24.82
CA ALA A 353 15.43 54.26 -24.19
C ALA A 353 14.33 53.66 -25.07
N TYR A 354 14.37 52.35 -25.25
CA TYR A 354 13.35 51.61 -26.01
C TYR A 354 13.25 50.17 -25.54
N MET A 355 12.19 49.48 -25.95
CA MET A 355 12.01 48.05 -25.70
C MET A 355 12.59 47.26 -26.87
N SER A 356 13.61 46.44 -26.63
CA SER A 356 14.14 45.51 -27.62
C SER A 356 13.54 44.12 -27.42
N SER A 357 13.38 43.36 -28.50
CA SER A 357 13.01 41.95 -28.45
C SER A 357 14.25 41.09 -28.61
N SER A 358 14.78 40.58 -27.50
CA SER A 358 15.88 39.60 -27.56
C SER A 358 15.81 38.63 -26.39
N ARG A 359 16.29 37.41 -26.63
CA ARG A 359 16.34 36.36 -25.60
C ARG A 359 17.78 36.18 -25.14
N ARG A 360 17.95 36.12 -23.82
CA ARG A 360 19.23 35.85 -23.15
C ARG A 360 19.34 34.36 -22.82
N GLY A 361 20.57 33.84 -22.83
CA GLY A 361 20.89 32.56 -22.20
C GLY A 361 20.38 32.51 -20.75
N LEU A 362 19.86 31.35 -20.37
CA LEU A 362 19.32 31.12 -19.03
C LEU A 362 20.44 30.96 -18.01
N ARG A 363 20.26 31.57 -16.84
CA ARG A 363 21.10 31.23 -15.68
C ARG A 363 20.59 29.93 -15.07
N GLU A 364 21.51 29.13 -14.52
CA GLU A 364 21.15 27.89 -13.83
C GLU A 364 20.15 28.16 -12.70
N GLY A 365 19.09 27.34 -12.63
CA GLY A 365 17.96 27.55 -11.72
C GLY A 365 16.92 28.58 -12.20
N TYR A 366 17.23 29.43 -13.19
CA TYR A 366 16.28 30.47 -13.63
C TYR A 366 15.54 30.07 -14.92
N ARG A 367 14.36 30.67 -15.11
CA ARG A 367 13.55 30.58 -16.33
C ARG A 367 13.27 31.96 -16.91
N GLN A 368 13.00 32.02 -18.21
CA GLN A 368 12.59 33.26 -18.88
C GLN A 368 11.17 33.66 -18.46
N THR A 369 10.92 34.97 -18.54
CA THR A 369 9.58 35.56 -18.52
C THR A 369 8.83 35.21 -19.81
N ARG A 370 7.49 35.25 -19.79
CA ARG A 370 6.66 35.06 -21.01
C ARG A 370 6.99 36.09 -22.10
N SER A 371 7.25 37.34 -21.71
CA SER A 371 7.70 38.39 -22.63
C SER A 371 9.20 38.30 -22.89
N ALA A 372 9.61 38.41 -24.16
CA ALA A 372 11.03 38.53 -24.56
C ALA A 372 11.48 39.99 -24.70
N GLN A 373 10.74 40.92 -24.10
CA GLN A 373 11.06 42.34 -24.15
C GLN A 373 12.09 42.70 -23.08
N ALA A 374 13.09 43.46 -23.49
CA ALA A 374 14.17 43.94 -22.66
C ALA A 374 14.27 45.46 -22.78
N PRO A 375 14.04 46.22 -21.69
CA PRO A 375 14.35 47.63 -21.64
C PRO A 375 15.81 47.84 -22.03
N THR A 376 16.05 48.77 -22.96
CA THR A 376 17.37 49.00 -23.54
C THR A 376 17.68 50.49 -23.55
N LEU A 377 18.85 50.84 -23.03
CA LEU A 377 19.44 52.17 -23.14
C LEU A 377 20.44 52.16 -24.29
N GLN A 378 20.40 53.15 -25.16
CA GLN A 378 21.36 53.31 -26.25
C GLN A 378 21.88 54.73 -26.28
N LEU A 379 23.21 54.86 -26.28
CA LEU A 379 23.91 56.12 -26.41
C LEU A 379 24.68 56.11 -27.73
N GLU A 380 24.58 57.20 -28.48
CA GLU A 380 25.32 57.40 -29.71
C GLU A 380 26.01 58.76 -29.76
N SER A 381 27.10 58.82 -30.52
CA SER A 381 27.85 60.03 -30.85
C SER A 381 27.82 60.24 -32.37
N GLY A 382 27.61 61.48 -32.81
CA GLY A 382 27.63 61.88 -34.22
C GLY A 382 29.03 62.21 -34.78
N SER A 383 29.06 62.70 -36.01
CA SER A 383 30.30 63.10 -36.72
C SER A 383 31.08 64.19 -35.96
N PRO A 384 32.44 64.18 -35.98
CA PRO A 384 33.34 63.24 -36.68
C PRO A 384 33.61 61.92 -35.94
N ALA A 385 33.13 61.77 -34.69
CA ALA A 385 33.45 60.64 -33.82
C ALA A 385 32.24 59.70 -33.67
N ARG A 386 31.86 59.03 -34.76
CA ARG A 386 30.67 58.17 -34.77
C ARG A 386 30.89 56.91 -33.94
N ALA A 387 30.11 56.74 -32.88
CA ALA A 387 30.17 55.57 -32.01
C ALA A 387 28.80 55.31 -31.38
N THR A 388 28.51 54.05 -31.06
CA THR A 388 27.23 53.64 -30.47
C THR A 388 27.48 52.54 -29.44
N ALA A 389 26.83 52.64 -28.28
CA ALA A 389 26.81 51.58 -27.28
C ALA A 389 25.38 51.37 -26.78
N GLU A 390 25.04 50.13 -26.43
CA GLU A 390 23.72 49.79 -25.93
C GLU A 390 23.78 48.82 -24.75
N GLN A 391 22.84 49.00 -23.82
CA GLN A 391 22.70 48.18 -22.63
C GLN A 391 21.25 47.72 -22.49
N SER A 392 21.02 46.42 -22.70
CA SER A 392 19.73 45.76 -22.46
C SER A 392 19.67 45.09 -21.09
N PHE A 393 18.46 45.04 -20.51
CA PHE A 393 18.17 44.45 -19.21
C PHE A 393 17.14 43.32 -19.34
N PHE A 394 17.49 42.13 -18.85
CA PHE A 394 16.68 40.91 -18.98
C PHE A 394 16.24 40.41 -17.61
N VAL A 395 14.94 40.25 -17.42
CA VAL A 395 14.39 39.66 -16.19
C VAL A 395 14.31 38.14 -16.34
N GLN A 396 14.71 37.40 -15.32
CA GLN A 396 14.49 35.96 -15.20
C GLN A 396 13.87 35.63 -13.84
N ILE A 397 13.09 34.55 -13.81
CA ILE A 397 12.32 34.09 -12.65
C ILE A 397 13.00 32.83 -12.08
N ALA A 398 13.20 32.76 -10.78
CA ALA A 398 13.73 31.57 -10.13
C ALA A 398 12.77 30.38 -10.26
N ARG A 399 13.30 29.18 -10.52
CA ARG A 399 12.55 27.93 -10.33
C ARG A 399 12.42 27.63 -8.83
N PRO A 400 11.43 26.82 -8.41
CA PRO A 400 11.16 26.54 -6.99
C PRO A 400 12.42 26.24 -6.15
N ASP A 401 13.32 25.39 -6.66
CA ASP A 401 14.49 24.91 -5.92
C ASP A 401 15.76 25.78 -6.07
N THR A 402 15.64 26.97 -6.65
CA THR A 402 16.81 27.80 -7.00
C THR A 402 17.28 28.62 -5.83
N ASP A 403 18.42 28.29 -5.21
CA ASP A 403 18.95 29.12 -4.12
C ASP A 403 19.29 30.55 -4.61
N GLY A 404 18.75 31.58 -3.92
CA GLY A 404 18.95 32.98 -4.28
C GLY A 404 17.67 33.83 -4.42
N ALA A 405 17.76 34.87 -5.26
CA ALA A 405 16.69 35.85 -5.44
C ALA A 405 15.57 35.32 -6.34
N ASP A 406 14.32 35.70 -6.03
CA ASP A 406 13.12 35.24 -6.76
C ASP A 406 13.09 35.74 -8.21
N PHE A 407 13.66 36.92 -8.46
CA PHE A 407 13.89 37.48 -9.79
C PHE A 407 15.32 38.02 -9.88
N ILE A 408 15.92 37.89 -11.06
CA ILE A 408 17.22 38.49 -11.38
C ILE A 408 17.09 39.38 -12.61
N VAL A 409 17.83 40.48 -12.60
CA VAL A 409 18.02 41.34 -13.76
C VAL A 409 19.43 41.13 -14.28
N LEU A 410 19.55 40.71 -15.53
CA LEU A 410 20.79 40.44 -16.23
C LEU A 410 21.05 41.52 -17.26
N ASP A 411 22.32 41.84 -17.47
CA ASP A 411 22.74 42.72 -18.55
C ASP A 411 23.11 41.96 -19.83
N ARG A 412 23.53 42.69 -20.88
CA ARG A 412 23.97 42.10 -22.15
C ARG A 412 25.28 41.30 -22.06
N SER A 413 25.97 41.25 -20.92
CA SER A 413 27.08 40.32 -20.67
C SER A 413 26.64 39.04 -19.96
N GLY A 414 25.42 39.02 -19.37
CA GLY A 414 24.92 37.92 -18.56
C GLY A 414 25.30 38.07 -17.09
N THR A 415 25.84 39.24 -16.73
CA THR A 415 26.12 39.61 -15.36
C THR A 415 24.81 39.98 -14.68
N ILE A 416 24.60 39.49 -13.45
CA ILE A 416 23.47 39.93 -12.62
C ILE A 416 23.78 41.36 -12.19
N VAL A 417 22.94 42.29 -12.63
CA VAL A 417 23.02 43.69 -12.23
C VAL A 417 22.10 44.00 -11.05
N GLN A 418 21.09 43.15 -10.82
CA GLN A 418 20.17 43.31 -9.70
C GLN A 418 19.55 41.98 -9.27
N HIS A 419 19.55 41.75 -7.96
CA HIS A 419 18.74 40.73 -7.30
C HIS A 419 17.44 41.38 -6.80
N VAL A 420 16.32 40.72 -7.04
CA VAL A 420 14.98 41.20 -6.63
C VAL A 420 14.23 40.07 -5.95
N PHE A 421 13.77 40.33 -4.73
CA PHE A 421 12.99 39.37 -3.96
C PHE A 421 11.50 39.59 -4.15
N LEU A 422 10.69 38.54 -4.02
CA LEU A 422 9.25 38.57 -4.22
C LEU A 422 8.58 39.65 -3.36
N ARG A 423 9.01 39.79 -2.10
CA ARG A 423 8.57 40.84 -1.15
C ARG A 423 8.79 42.28 -1.61
N GLU A 424 9.67 42.50 -2.60
CA GLU A 424 10.00 43.83 -3.10
C GLU A 424 9.17 44.24 -4.32
N VAL A 425 8.48 43.29 -4.96
CA VAL A 425 7.78 43.46 -6.25
C VAL A 425 6.32 42.99 -6.21
N TYR A 426 5.97 42.09 -5.28
CA TYR A 426 4.62 41.56 -5.08
C TYR A 426 4.10 41.85 -3.65
N PRO A 427 2.82 42.25 -3.49
CA PRO A 427 1.85 42.53 -4.55
C PRO A 427 2.09 43.87 -5.26
N VAL A 428 2.94 44.73 -4.70
CA VAL A 428 3.29 46.04 -5.25
C VAL A 428 4.79 46.27 -5.21
N ILE A 429 5.29 47.10 -6.11
CA ILE A 429 6.71 47.48 -6.15
C ILE A 429 7.02 48.37 -4.95
N SER A 430 7.97 47.93 -4.12
CA SER A 430 8.49 48.70 -2.99
C SER A 430 9.30 49.92 -3.43
N GLU A 431 9.24 50.99 -2.64
CA GLU A 431 10.00 52.22 -2.91
C GLU A 431 11.51 51.98 -2.92
N GLY A 432 11.99 51.09 -2.05
CA GLY A 432 13.40 50.69 -2.02
C GLY A 432 13.87 50.07 -3.35
N LEU A 433 13.04 49.23 -3.96
CA LEU A 433 13.35 48.64 -5.27
C LEU A 433 13.38 49.72 -6.37
N ARG A 434 12.44 50.67 -6.36
CA ARG A 434 12.43 51.80 -7.32
C ARG A 434 13.72 52.62 -7.24
N LEU A 435 14.10 53.02 -6.03
CA LEU A 435 15.30 53.84 -5.80
C LEU A 435 16.59 53.13 -6.24
N ARG A 436 16.74 51.84 -5.93
CA ARG A 436 17.93 51.07 -6.37
C ARG A 436 17.96 50.90 -7.88
N THR A 437 16.81 50.65 -8.51
CA THR A 437 16.69 50.48 -9.97
C THR A 437 17.03 51.78 -10.70
N ALA A 438 16.53 52.93 -10.22
CA ALA A 438 16.88 54.24 -10.77
C ALA A 438 18.39 54.53 -10.69
N ARG A 439 19.00 54.31 -9.52
CA ARG A 439 20.46 54.47 -9.35
C ARG A 439 21.27 53.53 -10.25
N MET A 440 20.80 52.29 -10.43
CA MET A 440 21.42 51.35 -11.37
C MET A 440 21.37 51.90 -12.80
N MET A 441 20.23 52.44 -13.25
CA MET A 441 20.09 53.04 -14.59
C MET A 441 21.04 54.22 -14.78
N GLU A 442 21.13 55.13 -13.81
CA GLU A 442 22.09 56.24 -13.84
C GLU A 442 23.54 55.74 -13.95
N SER A 443 23.89 54.71 -13.19
CA SER A 443 25.23 54.11 -13.26
C SER A 443 25.50 53.48 -14.63
N LYS A 444 24.51 52.86 -15.26
CA LYS A 444 24.66 52.24 -16.59
C LYS A 444 24.79 53.29 -17.70
N VAL A 445 24.14 54.44 -17.59
CA VAL A 445 24.38 55.56 -18.51
C VAL A 445 25.81 56.10 -18.40
N LYS A 446 26.39 56.18 -17.19
CA LYS A 446 27.81 56.56 -17.02
C LYS A 446 28.75 55.58 -17.71
N ASN A 447 28.46 54.29 -17.62
CA ASN A 447 29.25 53.26 -18.30
C ASN A 447 29.10 53.34 -19.83
N LEU A 448 27.88 53.52 -20.34
CA LEU A 448 27.64 53.74 -21.77
C LEU A 448 28.41 54.95 -22.29
N LEU A 449 28.46 56.04 -21.52
CA LEU A 449 29.24 57.23 -21.89
C LEU A 449 30.73 56.94 -21.97
N ALA A 450 31.28 56.15 -21.03
CA ALA A 450 32.68 55.73 -21.08
C ALA A 450 32.95 54.84 -22.30
N GLU A 451 32.07 53.89 -22.60
CA GLU A 451 32.19 53.01 -23.77
C GLU A 451 32.13 53.79 -25.09
N VAL A 452 31.14 54.68 -25.24
CA VAL A 452 31.01 55.55 -26.42
C VAL A 452 32.22 56.47 -26.54
N SER A 453 32.77 56.98 -25.44
CA SER A 453 33.97 57.84 -25.47
C SER A 453 35.19 57.10 -26.01
N VAL A 454 35.44 55.87 -25.54
CA VAL A 454 36.54 55.03 -26.02
C VAL A 454 36.36 54.69 -27.50
N ALA A 455 35.16 54.28 -27.90
CA ALA A 455 34.85 53.96 -29.29
C ALA A 455 34.93 55.20 -30.21
N ALA A 456 34.50 56.36 -29.73
CA ALA A 456 34.58 57.64 -30.44
C ALA A 456 36.04 58.09 -30.64
N GLU A 457 36.90 57.95 -29.62
CA GLU A 457 38.33 58.21 -29.74
C GLU A 457 38.99 57.30 -30.78
N GLN A 458 38.63 56.01 -30.78
CA GLN A 458 39.11 55.07 -31.79
C GLN A 458 38.66 55.46 -33.19
N ALA A 459 37.38 55.78 -33.37
CA ALA A 459 36.84 56.24 -34.66
C ALA A 459 37.55 57.51 -35.18
N LEU A 460 37.91 58.44 -34.28
CA LEU A 460 38.68 59.63 -34.63
C LEU A 460 40.12 59.31 -35.07
N ARG A 461 40.79 58.36 -34.40
CA ARG A 461 42.13 57.89 -34.81
C ARG A 461 42.08 57.23 -36.18
N GLU A 462 41.09 56.37 -36.43
CA GLU A 462 40.87 55.71 -37.72
C GLU A 462 40.56 56.71 -38.84
N ALA A 463 39.86 57.80 -38.53
CA ALA A 463 39.54 58.87 -39.48
C ALA A 463 40.69 59.88 -39.71
N GLY A 464 41.84 59.73 -39.05
CA GLY A 464 42.98 60.67 -39.16
C GLY A 464 42.77 62.03 -38.48
N CYS A 465 41.75 62.14 -37.62
CA CYS A 465 41.36 63.37 -36.92
C CYS A 465 41.73 63.35 -35.42
N GLY A 466 42.24 62.23 -34.91
CA GLY A 466 42.64 62.07 -33.51
C GLY A 466 44.04 62.64 -33.22
N ARG A 467 44.28 63.05 -31.97
CA ARG A 467 45.65 63.19 -31.44
C ARG A 467 46.29 61.83 -31.22
#